data_AF-A0A7X8F9H9-F1
#
_entry.id   AF-A0A7X8F9H9-F1
#
_cell.length_a   1.000
_cell.length_b   1.000
_cell.length_c   1.000
_cell.angle_alpha   90.00
_cell.angle_beta   90.00
_cell.angle_gamma   90.00
#
_symmetry.space_group_name_H-M   'P 1'
#
loop_
_entity.id
_entity.type
_entity.pdbx_description
1 polymer ?
#
loop_
_entity_poly.entity_id
_entity_poly.type
_entity_poly.pdbx_seq_one_letter_code
_entity_poly.pdbx_strand_id
1 'polypeptide(L)' 'MRSWIFLLPLLWLSALSGLNIHHLRWEANFAINEAELEAASRLYEGQEYQPEIIREALVRLQEYLEGTG' A
#
# COMPACT_ATOMS: atom_id res chain seq x y z
N MET A 1 27.77 -31.58 -17.90
CA MET A 1 26.59 -31.48 -17.02
C MET A 1 26.96 -30.63 -15.80
N ARG A 2 26.89 -29.28 -15.88
CA ARG A 2 27.41 -28.42 -14.79
C ARG A 2 26.77 -27.02 -14.65
N SER A 3 25.68 -26.73 -15.37
CA SER A 3 25.14 -25.36 -15.47
C SER A 3 23.84 -25.11 -14.70
N TRP A 4 23.26 -26.12 -14.03
CA TRP A 4 21.95 -25.99 -13.39
C TRP A 4 21.99 -25.47 -11.95
N ILE A 5 23.18 -25.45 -11.31
CA ILE A 5 23.33 -25.04 -9.91
C ILE A 5 23.18 -23.52 -9.73
N PHE A 6 23.37 -22.72 -10.78
CA PHE A 6 23.29 -21.26 -10.72
C PHE A 6 21.87 -20.69 -10.82
N LEU A 7 20.84 -21.50 -11.09
CA LEU A 7 19.46 -21.02 -11.24
C LEU A 7 18.68 -20.94 -9.90
N LEU A 8 19.09 -21.71 -8.89
CA LEU A 8 18.43 -21.70 -7.57
C LEU A 8 18.49 -20.36 -6.83
N PRO A 9 19.63 -19.65 -6.75
CA PRO A 9 19.68 -18.38 -6.01
C PRO A 9 18.93 -17.25 -6.72
N LEU A 10 18.80 -17.31 -8.05
CA LEU A 10 18.11 -16.28 -8.83
C LEU A 10 16.59 -16.33 -8.61
N LEU A 11 16.02 -17.52 -8.45
CA LEU A 11 14.60 -17.72 -8.11
C LEU A 11 14.27 -17.33 -6.66
N TRP A 12 15.25 -17.38 -5.76
CA TRP A 12 15.10 -16.94 -4.37
C TRP A 12 15.00 -15.42 -4.23
N LEU A 13 15.69 -14.65 -5.08
CA LEU A 13 15.63 -13.18 -5.06
C LEU A 13 14.28 -12.63 -5.54
N SER A 14 13.60 -13.30 -6.48
CA SER A 14 12.25 -12.95 -6.93
C SER A 14 11.16 -13.26 -5.90
N ALA A 15 11.42 -14.11 -4.91
CA ALA A 15 10.47 -14.35 -3.82
C ALA A 15 10.48 -13.21 -2.77
N LEU A 16 11.47 -12.31 -2.84
CA LEU A 16 11.61 -11.15 -1.96
C LEU A 16 10.99 -9.87 -2.54
N SER A 17 10.34 -9.93 -3.70
CA SER A 17 9.82 -8.75 -4.40
C SER A 17 8.36 -8.50 -4.03
N GLY A 18 8.16 -7.42 -3.26
CA GLY A 18 6.86 -6.82 -2.97
C GLY A 18 6.70 -6.58 -1.47
N LEU A 19 7.07 -5.39 -0.99
CA LEU A 19 6.58 -4.94 0.31
C LEU A 19 5.06 -4.77 0.13
N ASN A 20 4.25 -5.51 0.88
CA ASN A 20 2.80 -5.36 0.83
C ASN A 20 2.32 -4.62 2.07
N ILE A 21 1.23 -3.86 1.92
CA ILE A 21 0.55 -3.25 3.07
C ILE A 21 -0.15 -4.37 3.82
N HIS A 22 0.38 -4.75 4.99
CA HIS A 22 -0.21 -5.86 5.75
C HIS A 22 -1.42 -5.41 6.58
N HIS A 23 -1.35 -4.20 7.14
CA HIS A 23 -2.42 -3.61 7.93
C HIS A 23 -2.63 -2.14 7.54
N LEU A 24 -3.88 -1.74 7.38
CA LEU A 24 -4.29 -0.37 7.10
C LEU A 24 -5.29 0.07 8.19
N ARG A 25 -5.00 1.19 8.85
CA ARG A 25 -5.86 1.74 9.91
C ARG A 25 -5.90 3.26 9.82
N TRP A 26 -7.09 3.83 10.04
CA TRP A 26 -7.31 5.26 10.08
C TRP A 26 -7.47 5.71 11.54
N GLU A 27 -6.76 6.77 11.92
CA GLU A 27 -6.86 7.36 13.25
C GLU A 27 -7.02 8.87 13.10
N ALA A 28 -8.06 9.42 13.74
CA ALA A 28 -8.38 10.84 13.70
C ALA A 28 -8.77 11.34 15.10
N ASN A 29 -8.46 12.61 15.39
CA ASN A 29 -8.79 13.25 16.66
C ASN A 29 -10.23 13.81 16.71
N PHE A 30 -11.07 13.45 15.74
CA PHE A 30 -12.44 13.93 15.57
C PHE A 30 -13.32 12.83 14.98
N ALA A 31 -14.64 13.01 15.03
CA ALA A 31 -15.59 12.05 14.50
C ALA A 31 -15.44 11.96 12.97
N ILE A 32 -15.02 10.79 12.49
CA ILE A 32 -14.83 10.53 11.07
C ILE A 32 -15.30 9.12 10.74
N ASN A 33 -15.82 8.94 9.53
CA ASN A 33 -16.20 7.63 9.04
C ASN A 33 -14.98 6.94 8.42
N GLU A 34 -14.44 5.92 9.08
CA GLU A 34 -13.28 5.16 8.59
C GLU A 34 -13.52 4.57 7.20
N ALA A 35 -14.75 4.15 6.89
CA ALA A 35 -15.09 3.59 5.59
C ALA A 35 -15.00 4.65 4.46
N GLU A 36 -15.31 5.91 4.76
CA GLU A 36 -15.18 7.01 3.80
C GLU A 36 -13.70 7.37 3.57
N LEU A 37 -12.87 7.34 4.62
CA LEU A 37 -11.43 7.54 4.48
C LEU A 37 -10.77 6.42 3.67
N GLU A 38 -11.15 5.18 3.94
CA GLU A 38 -10.68 4.03 3.17
C GLU A 38 -11.05 4.20 1.68
N ALA A 39 -12.32 4.51 1.39
CA ALA A 39 -12.80 4.75 0.04
C ALA A 39 -12.09 5.95 -0.65
N ALA A 40 -11.84 7.04 0.08
CA ALA A 40 -11.16 8.23 -0.45
C ALA A 40 -9.67 7.95 -0.75
N SER A 41 -8.99 7.22 0.14
CA SER A 41 -7.58 6.85 -0.04
C SER A 41 -7.37 5.88 -1.22
N ARG A 42 -8.36 5.03 -1.51
CA ARG A 42 -8.27 3.88 -2.43
C ARG A 42 -7.16 2.88 -2.08
N LEU A 43 -6.67 2.93 -0.85
CA LEU A 43 -5.73 1.96 -0.32
C LEU A 43 -6.50 0.76 0.24
N TYR A 44 -5.92 -0.43 0.12
CA TYR A 44 -6.47 -1.66 0.67
C TYR A 44 -5.37 -2.57 1.21
N GLU A 45 -5.71 -3.41 2.18
CA GLU A 45 -4.78 -4.40 2.74
C GLU A 45 -4.40 -5.46 1.69
N GLY A 46 -3.14 -5.90 1.73
CA GLY A 46 -2.58 -6.84 0.76
C GLY A 46 -2.13 -6.21 -0.56
N GLN A 47 -2.38 -4.91 -0.79
CA GLN A 47 -1.84 -4.22 -1.95
C GLN A 47 -0.32 -4.09 -1.86
N GLU A 48 0.35 -4.05 -3.01
CA GLU A 48 1.77 -3.74 -3.08
C GLU A 48 2.03 -2.29 -2.65
N TYR A 49 3.01 -2.10 -1.77
CA TYR A 49 3.48 -0.80 -1.36
C TYR A 49 4.20 -0.13 -2.53
N GLN A 50 3.57 0.93 -3.06
CA GLN A 50 4.14 1.78 -4.09
C GLN A 50 4.14 3.23 -3.59
N PRO A 51 5.31 3.86 -3.38
CA PRO A 51 5.41 5.21 -2.80
C PRO A 51 4.56 6.27 -3.52
N GLU A 52 4.45 6.17 -4.85
CA GLU A 52 3.65 7.08 -5.67
C GLU A 52 2.15 6.95 -5.39
N ILE A 53 1.66 5.71 -5.25
CA ILE A 53 0.26 5.43 -4.89
C ILE A 53 -0.06 5.95 -3.49
N ILE A 54 0.85 5.78 -2.52
CA ILE A 54 0.68 6.32 -1.17
C ILE A 54 0.60 7.84 -1.21
N ARG A 55 1.45 8.50 -2.00
CA ARG A 55 1.43 9.96 -2.13
C ARG A 55 0.10 10.45 -2.72
N GLU A 56 -0.39 9.80 -3.77
CA GLU A 56 -1.70 10.11 -4.34
C GLU A 56 -2.84 9.89 -3.34
N ALA A 57 -2.79 8.81 -2.56
CA ALA A 57 -3.79 8.54 -1.53
C ALA A 57 -3.83 9.63 -0.46
N LEU A 58 -2.65 10.15 -0.04
CA LEU A 58 -2.57 11.26 0.90
C LEU A 58 -3.17 12.56 0.32
N VAL A 59 -2.92 12.87 -0.95
CA VAL A 59 -3.52 14.04 -1.61
C VAL A 59 -5.04 13.91 -1.67
N ARG A 60 -5.57 12.75 -2.07
CA ARG A 60 -7.02 12.51 -2.11
C ARG A 60 -7.68 12.63 -0.74
N LEU A 61 -7.02 12.11 0.29
CA LEU A 61 -7.50 12.23 1.67
C LEU A 61 -7.53 13.68 2.12
N GLN A 62 -6.49 14.46 1.80
CA GLN A 62 -6.47 15.88 2.10
C GLN A 62 -7.62 16.61 1.40
N GLU A 63 -7.81 16.39 0.10
CA GLU A 63 -8.92 16.97 -0.67
C GLU A 63 -10.29 16.58 -0.10
N TYR A 64 -10.45 15.31 0.33
CA TYR A 64 -11.66 14.82 0.97
C TYR A 64 -11.96 15.56 2.27
N LEU A 65 -10.96 15.70 3.14
CA LEU A 65 -11.07 16.37 4.44
C LEU A 65 -11.32 17.88 4.29
N GLU A 66 -10.68 18.53 3.31
CA GLU A 66 -10.92 19.94 3.00
C GLU A 66 -12.31 20.18 2.40
N GLY A 67 -12.83 19.22 1.61
CA GLY A 67 -14.15 19.30 1.00
C GLY A 67 -15.33 18.94 1.92
N THR A 68 -15.06 18.23 3.02
CA THR A 68 -16.07 17.83 4.03
C THR A 68 -16.11 18.73 5.27
N GLY A 69 -15.13 19.63 5.44
CA GLY A 69 -15.09 20.64 6.50
C GLY A 69 -15.98 21.85 6.25
#